data_AF-A0A2K1KWD8-F1
#
_entry.id   AF-A0A2K1KWD8-F1
#
_cell.length_a   1.000
_cell.length_b   1.000
_cell.length_c   1.000
_cell.angle_alpha   90.00
_cell.angle_beta   90.00
_cell.angle_gamma   90.00
#
_symmetry.space_group_name_H-M   'P 1'
#
loop_
_entity.id
_entity.type
_entity.pdbx_description
1 polymer ?
#
loop_
_entity_poly.entity_id
_entity_poly.type
_entity_poly.pdbx_seq_one_letter_code
_entity_poly.pdbx_strand_id
1 'polypeptide(L)'
;MACLMAGAGVAGVFTQSQLCSRSSFASKCGGLSGGGAPESVAPRGLAVRAGGEPSAQSLEVMRKFSEQYARKSDTFFCVDKSVTAVVIKGLAEHKDILGAPLCPCRHYDDKEAEAKQGFWNCPCVPMRERKECHCMLFLTPENDFAGDEQKITIDEIAELTKGF
;
A
#
# COMPACT_ATOMS: atom_id res chain seq x y z
N MET A 1 -23.75 -24.68 63.38
CA MET A 1 -22.43 -24.97 62.82
C MET A 1 -21.59 -23.71 62.84
N ALA A 2 -20.57 -23.70 63.70
CA ALA A 2 -19.51 -22.70 63.71
C ALA A 2 -18.38 -23.11 62.73
N CYS A 3 -17.37 -22.23 62.65
CA CYS A 3 -16.06 -22.33 61.98
C CYS A 3 -16.01 -21.88 60.51
N LEU A 4 -14.99 -21.17 60.01
CA LEU A 4 -13.89 -20.32 60.51
C LEU A 4 -13.07 -19.93 59.24
N MET A 5 -12.01 -19.11 59.42
CA MET A 5 -10.96 -18.63 58.47
C MET A 5 -11.25 -17.23 57.87
N ALA A 6 -10.61 -16.09 58.23
CA ALA A 6 -9.19 -15.68 58.39
C ALA A 6 -8.37 -15.85 57.08
N GLY A 7 -7.54 -14.93 56.57
CA GLY A 7 -6.97 -13.61 56.91
C GLY A 7 -6.18 -13.06 55.68
N ALA A 8 -5.99 -11.74 55.51
CA ALA A 8 -4.73 -10.97 55.71
C ALA A 8 -3.75 -10.85 54.51
N GLY A 9 -3.25 -9.62 54.24
CA GLY A 9 -1.99 -9.31 53.54
C GLY A 9 -2.11 -8.33 52.34
N VAL A 10 -2.03 -7.00 52.48
CA VAL A 10 -0.89 -6.04 52.62
C VAL A 10 0.04 -5.85 51.40
N ALA A 11 0.24 -4.55 51.11
CA ALA A 11 1.45 -3.87 50.62
C ALA A 11 1.80 -3.86 49.12
N GLY A 12 2.11 -2.65 48.61
CA GLY A 12 2.86 -2.49 47.36
C GLY A 12 2.81 -1.13 46.65
N VAL A 13 2.90 -0.01 47.39
CA VAL A 13 3.12 1.32 46.79
C VAL A 13 4.61 1.44 46.45
N PHE A 14 4.96 1.54 45.16
CA PHE A 14 6.35 1.79 44.73
C PHE A 14 6.49 3.24 44.24
N THR A 15 6.94 4.09 45.14
CA THR A 15 7.57 5.39 44.85
C THR A 15 9.08 5.21 44.86
N GLN A 16 9.78 5.65 43.81
CA GLN A 16 11.21 5.96 43.93
C GLN A 16 11.60 7.11 42.98
N SER A 17 11.35 8.32 43.44
CA SER A 17 12.34 9.39 43.25
C SER A 17 13.59 8.99 44.02
N GLN A 18 14.77 9.02 43.39
CA GLN A 18 15.95 9.70 43.94
C GLN A 18 17.19 9.50 43.04
N LEU A 19 17.82 10.63 42.74
CA LEU A 19 19.26 10.89 42.78
C LEU A 19 20.16 10.25 41.72
N CYS A 20 20.58 11.08 40.76
CA CYS A 20 22.00 11.18 40.43
C CYS A 20 22.36 12.65 40.13
N SER A 21 23.12 13.24 41.07
CA SER A 21 23.72 14.56 40.99
C SER A 21 25.05 14.54 40.24
N ARG A 22 25.27 15.60 39.44
CA ARG A 22 26.51 16.37 39.22
C ARG A 22 27.85 15.63 39.12
N SER A 23 28.51 15.77 37.97
CA SER A 23 29.92 16.18 37.91
C SER A 23 30.31 16.72 36.53
N SER A 24 30.80 17.96 36.51
CA SER A 24 31.60 18.52 35.42
C SER A 24 32.96 17.81 35.38
N PHE A 25 33.42 17.42 34.20
CA PHE A 25 34.86 17.44 33.89
C PHE A 25 35.03 17.66 32.39
N ALA A 26 35.76 18.73 32.05
CA ALA A 26 36.14 19.13 30.71
C ALA A 26 37.46 18.45 30.28
N SER A 27 37.82 18.62 29.00
CA SER A 27 39.12 18.36 28.35
C SER A 27 39.36 16.89 27.90
N LYS A 28 39.87 16.56 26.69
CA LYS A 28 40.57 17.33 25.64
C LYS A 28 41.00 16.37 24.50
N CYS A 29 41.19 16.92 23.28
CA CYS A 29 41.83 16.34 22.08
C CYS A 29 41.11 15.11 21.46
N GLY A 30 40.87 14.99 20.16
CA GLY A 30 41.52 15.54 18.99
C GLY A 30 41.54 14.39 17.97
N GLY A 31 40.62 14.40 17.01
CA GLY A 31 40.44 13.33 16.03
C GLY A 31 40.03 13.89 14.69
N LEU A 32 41.03 14.23 13.86
CA LEU A 32 40.84 14.49 12.45
C LEU A 32 40.94 13.17 11.68
N SER A 33 40.15 13.11 10.59
CA SER A 33 40.41 12.43 9.31
C SER A 33 39.49 11.26 9.00
N GLY A 34 38.73 11.38 7.90
CA GLY A 34 38.37 10.21 7.09
C GLY A 34 37.02 10.25 6.39
N GLY A 35 36.97 10.90 5.22
CA GLY A 35 36.20 10.39 4.06
C GLY A 35 34.68 10.40 4.12
N GLY A 36 34.07 11.56 3.85
CA GLY A 36 32.70 11.63 3.37
C GLY A 36 32.61 11.04 1.96
N ALA A 37 31.80 9.99 1.81
CA ALA A 37 31.41 9.42 0.53
C ALA A 37 30.70 10.47 -0.36
N PRO A 38 30.71 10.31 -1.70
CA PRO A 38 30.06 11.26 -2.59
C PRO A 38 28.54 11.24 -2.36
N GLU A 39 28.03 12.33 -1.79
CA GLU A 39 26.61 12.64 -1.75
C GLU A 39 26.18 12.99 -3.19
N SER A 40 25.73 11.97 -3.92
CA SER A 40 25.10 12.16 -5.22
C SER A 40 23.75 12.84 -5.02
N VAL A 41 23.75 14.16 -5.07
CA VAL A 41 22.53 14.97 -5.13
C VAL A 41 21.86 14.70 -6.47
N ALA A 42 20.97 13.71 -6.52
CA ALA A 42 20.07 13.52 -7.64
C ALA A 42 19.05 14.68 -7.63
N PRO A 43 18.77 15.32 -8.77
CA PRO A 43 17.77 16.37 -8.83
C PRO A 43 16.39 15.72 -8.66
N ARG A 44 15.71 16.02 -7.55
CA ARG A 44 14.26 15.78 -7.42
C ARG A 44 13.51 16.86 -8.19
N GLY A 45 13.53 16.74 -9.51
CA GLY A 45 12.55 17.38 -10.38
C GLY A 45 11.36 16.45 -10.52
N LEU A 46 10.30 16.70 -9.74
CA LEU A 46 9.01 16.03 -9.88
C LEU A 46 8.34 16.53 -11.17
N ALA A 47 8.73 15.93 -12.30
CA ALA A 47 7.98 16.02 -13.53
C ALA A 47 6.81 15.03 -13.42
N VAL A 48 5.61 15.54 -13.17
CA VAL A 48 4.36 14.77 -13.32
C VAL A 48 4.26 14.39 -14.80
N ARG A 49 4.68 13.17 -15.13
CA ARG A 49 4.40 12.56 -16.43
C ARG A 49 3.00 11.99 -16.37
N ALA A 50 2.03 12.77 -16.86
CA ALA A 50 0.76 12.21 -17.30
C ALA A 50 1.06 11.36 -18.56
N GLY A 51 0.99 10.03 -18.43
CA GLY A 51 1.22 9.09 -19.54
C GLY A 51 2.62 8.47 -19.59
N GLY A 52 3.18 8.07 -18.44
CA GLY A 52 4.36 7.21 -18.42
C GLY A 52 3.95 5.74 -18.47
N GLU A 53 4.49 4.98 -19.43
CA GLU A 53 4.32 3.52 -19.45
C GLU A 53 4.81 2.94 -18.10
N PRO A 54 3.99 2.16 -17.39
CA PRO A 54 4.38 1.62 -16.10
C PRO A 54 5.52 0.63 -16.28
N SER A 55 6.36 0.50 -15.25
CA SER A 55 7.45 -0.47 -15.26
C SER A 55 6.88 -1.89 -15.40
N ALA A 56 7.57 -2.72 -16.20
CA ALA A 56 7.19 -4.13 -16.39
C ALA A 56 7.10 -4.90 -15.05
N GLN A 57 7.89 -4.48 -14.06
CA GLN A 57 7.84 -5.03 -12.70
C GLN A 57 6.52 -4.69 -12.00
N SER A 58 6.08 -3.43 -12.02
CA SER A 58 4.81 -3.02 -11.40
C SER A 58 3.61 -3.59 -12.12
N LEU A 59 3.65 -3.70 -13.45
CA LEU A 59 2.62 -4.41 -14.22
C LEU A 59 2.47 -5.87 -13.78
N GLU A 60 3.58 -6.61 -13.67
CA GLU A 60 3.54 -8.01 -13.26
C GLU A 60 3.06 -8.19 -11.82
N VAL A 61 3.46 -7.28 -10.91
CA VAL A 61 2.97 -7.27 -9.53
C VAL A 61 1.46 -7.02 -9.49
N MET A 62 0.96 -6.05 -10.24
CA MET A 62 -0.47 -5.72 -10.26
C MET A 62 -1.31 -6.78 -10.95
N ARG A 63 -0.79 -7.45 -12.00
CA ARG A 63 -1.41 -8.61 -12.64
C ARG A 63 -1.59 -9.75 -11.63
N LYS A 64 -0.51 -10.18 -10.98
CA LYS A 64 -0.55 -11.24 -9.97
C LYS A 64 -1.48 -10.90 -8.81
N PHE A 65 -1.44 -9.66 -8.34
CA PHE A 65 -2.35 -9.17 -7.31
C PHE A 65 -3.81 -9.32 -7.74
N SER A 66 -4.15 -8.93 -8.96
CA SER A 66 -5.52 -9.00 -9.47
C SER A 66 -6.01 -10.43 -9.56
N GLU A 67 -5.21 -11.36 -10.08
CA GLU A 67 -5.57 -12.78 -10.14
C GLU A 67 -5.75 -13.41 -8.75
N GLN A 68 -4.84 -13.09 -7.81
CA GLN A 68 -4.93 -13.60 -6.44
C GLN A 68 -6.16 -13.03 -5.72
N TYR A 69 -6.47 -11.75 -5.92
CA TYR A 69 -7.59 -11.10 -5.25
C TYR A 69 -8.93 -11.54 -5.82
N ALA A 70 -9.03 -11.74 -7.15
CA ALA A 70 -10.21 -12.31 -7.80
C ALA A 70 -10.56 -13.68 -7.21
N ARG A 71 -9.56 -14.57 -7.10
CA ARG A 71 -9.72 -15.89 -6.46
C ARG A 71 -10.08 -15.83 -4.98
N LYS A 72 -9.54 -14.86 -4.23
CA LYS A 72 -9.80 -14.71 -2.79
C LYS A 72 -11.20 -14.18 -2.50
N SER A 73 -11.72 -13.34 -3.38
CA SER A 73 -12.99 -12.64 -3.19
C SER A 73 -14.16 -13.28 -3.94
N ASP A 74 -13.93 -14.40 -4.65
CA ASP A 74 -14.88 -15.06 -5.54
C ASP A 74 -15.49 -14.07 -6.55
N THR A 75 -14.62 -13.25 -7.14
CA THR A 75 -14.98 -12.30 -8.20
C THR A 75 -14.30 -12.64 -9.50
N PHE A 76 -14.86 -12.14 -10.60
CA PHE A 76 -14.43 -12.42 -11.95
C PHE A 76 -14.05 -11.12 -12.66
N PHE A 77 -13.23 -11.26 -13.70
CA PHE A 77 -12.91 -10.14 -14.57
C PHE A 77 -14.08 -9.81 -15.50
N CYS A 78 -14.07 -8.60 -16.06
CA CYS A 78 -15.02 -8.20 -17.08
C CYS A 78 -14.94 -9.14 -18.29
N VAL A 79 -16.07 -9.40 -18.95
CA VAL A 79 -16.14 -10.12 -20.24
C VAL A 79 -15.19 -9.52 -21.29
N ASP A 80 -15.00 -8.21 -21.23
CA ASP A 80 -14.02 -7.50 -22.04
C ASP A 80 -12.70 -7.33 -21.27
N LYS A 81 -11.69 -8.11 -21.69
CA LYS A 81 -10.35 -8.07 -21.12
C LYS A 81 -9.64 -6.73 -21.35
N SER A 82 -10.07 -5.92 -22.32
CA SER A 82 -9.46 -4.61 -22.57
C SER A 82 -9.65 -3.67 -21.38
N VAL A 83 -10.81 -3.70 -20.74
CA VAL A 83 -11.11 -2.94 -19.51
C VAL A 83 -10.18 -3.39 -18.39
N THR A 84 -10.07 -4.70 -18.18
CA THR A 84 -9.19 -5.30 -17.18
C THR A 84 -7.73 -4.87 -17.39
N ALA A 85 -7.24 -4.89 -18.64
CA ALA A 85 -5.89 -4.50 -18.98
C ALA A 85 -5.60 -3.01 -18.72
N VAL A 86 -6.50 -2.11 -19.12
CA VAL A 86 -6.35 -0.65 -18.88
C VAL A 86 -6.35 -0.32 -17.40
N VAL A 87 -7.20 -0.98 -16.60
CA VAL A 87 -7.26 -0.76 -15.15
C VAL A 87 -5.99 -1.26 -14.47
N ILE A 88 -5.48 -2.44 -14.83
CA ILE A 88 -4.22 -2.97 -14.29
C ILE A 88 -3.05 -2.04 -14.64
N LYS A 89 -3.00 -1.53 -15.88
CA LYS A 89 -2.01 -0.54 -16.32
C LYS A 89 -2.08 0.72 -15.45
N GLY A 90 -3.25 1.33 -15.30
CA GLY A 90 -3.42 2.54 -14.48
C GLY A 90 -3.08 2.34 -13.00
N LEU A 91 -3.40 1.17 -12.43
CA LEU A 91 -2.99 0.83 -11.06
C LEU A 91 -1.46 0.70 -10.94
N ALA A 92 -0.79 0.13 -11.94
CA ALA A 92 0.66 0.02 -11.98
C ALA A 92 1.34 1.40 -12.13
N GLU A 93 0.77 2.29 -12.96
CA GLU A 93 1.26 3.66 -13.11
C GLU A 93 1.17 4.44 -11.79
N HIS A 94 0.03 4.38 -11.10
CA HIS A 94 -0.11 5.01 -9.80
C HIS A 94 0.81 4.40 -8.75
N LYS A 95 1.06 3.09 -8.82
CA LYS A 95 2.04 2.43 -7.95
C LYS A 95 3.46 2.96 -8.17
N ASP A 96 3.86 3.22 -9.41
CA ASP A 96 5.20 3.74 -9.74
C ASP A 96 5.36 5.22 -9.35
N ILE A 97 4.31 6.04 -9.56
CA ILE A 97 4.35 7.49 -9.31
C ILE A 97 4.15 7.81 -7.81
N LEU A 98 3.13 7.21 -7.19
CA LEU A 98 2.68 7.53 -5.82
C LEU A 98 3.20 6.53 -4.78
N GLY A 99 3.71 5.38 -5.20
CA GLY A 99 4.09 4.26 -4.32
C GLY A 99 2.92 3.36 -3.92
N ALA A 100 1.68 3.72 -4.25
CA ALA A 100 0.46 2.99 -3.90
C ALA A 100 -0.49 2.85 -5.11
N PRO A 101 -1.20 1.71 -5.26
CA PRO A 101 -2.08 1.46 -6.40
C PRO A 101 -3.45 2.15 -6.20
N LEU A 102 -3.52 3.46 -6.43
CA LEU A 102 -4.76 4.26 -6.31
C LEU A 102 -5.74 3.93 -7.47
N CYS A 103 -7.06 3.75 -7.24
CA CYS A 103 -8.00 3.36 -8.33
C CYS A 103 -7.98 4.44 -9.44
N PRO A 104 -7.67 4.05 -10.70
CA PRO A 104 -7.49 4.98 -11.81
C PRO A 104 -8.79 5.57 -12.36
N CYS A 105 -9.95 4.95 -12.08
CA CYS A 105 -11.24 5.39 -12.58
C CYS A 105 -11.89 6.52 -11.76
N ARG A 106 -11.12 7.21 -10.92
CA ARG A 106 -11.60 8.37 -10.14
C ARG A 106 -10.68 9.57 -10.36
N HIS A 107 -11.28 10.75 -10.30
CA HIS A 107 -10.55 12.00 -10.23
C HIS A 107 -10.26 12.35 -8.76
N TYR A 108 -9.08 12.89 -8.49
CA TYR A 108 -8.63 13.32 -7.17
C TYR A 108 -7.97 14.69 -7.31
N ASP A 109 -8.26 15.59 -6.36
CA ASP A 109 -7.62 16.92 -6.34
C ASP A 109 -6.15 16.84 -5.90
N ASP A 110 -5.85 15.99 -4.90
CA ASP A 110 -4.50 15.70 -4.40
C ASP A 110 -4.29 14.17 -4.32
N LYS A 111 -3.57 13.61 -5.29
CA LYS A 111 -3.36 12.16 -5.40
C LYS A 111 -2.44 11.64 -4.28
N GLU A 112 -1.47 12.44 -3.87
CA GLU A 112 -0.48 12.09 -2.86
C GLU A 112 -1.08 12.03 -1.46
N ALA A 113 -2.01 12.95 -1.14
CA ALA A 113 -2.76 12.92 0.11
C ALA A 113 -3.68 11.68 0.19
N GLU A 114 -4.40 11.37 -0.89
CA GLU A 114 -5.31 10.22 -0.94
C GLU A 114 -4.55 8.88 -0.89
N ALA A 115 -3.41 8.79 -1.59
CA ALA A 115 -2.55 7.61 -1.52
C ALA A 115 -2.04 7.33 -0.10
N LYS A 116 -1.78 8.39 0.69
CA LYS A 116 -1.38 8.29 2.11
C LYS A 116 -2.55 7.91 3.02
N GLN A 117 -3.75 8.44 2.76
CA GLN A 117 -4.95 8.08 3.52
C GLN A 117 -5.34 6.60 3.29
N GLY A 118 -5.19 6.12 2.06
CA GLY A 118 -5.37 4.71 1.71
C GLY A 118 -6.82 4.24 1.59
N PHE A 119 -7.79 5.14 1.59
CA PHE A 119 -9.21 4.80 1.38
C PHE A 119 -9.44 4.21 -0.02
N TRP A 120 -8.81 4.82 -1.03
CA TRP A 120 -8.94 4.47 -2.46
C TRP A 120 -7.79 3.62 -3.00
N ASN A 121 -6.86 3.19 -2.13
CA ASN A 121 -5.80 2.26 -2.52
C ASN A 121 -6.40 0.88 -2.77
N CYS A 122 -6.11 0.29 -3.93
CA CYS A 122 -6.62 -1.00 -4.32
C CYS A 122 -6.08 -2.11 -3.41
N PRO A 123 -6.93 -2.96 -2.79
CA PRO A 123 -8.40 -2.97 -2.87
C PRO A 123 -9.06 -1.91 -1.97
N CYS A 124 -9.87 -1.04 -2.58
CA CYS A 124 -10.48 0.11 -1.90
C CYS A 124 -11.49 -0.32 -0.82
N VAL A 125 -11.87 0.61 0.06
CA VAL A 125 -12.84 0.34 1.14
C VAL A 125 -14.16 -0.27 0.62
N PRO A 126 -14.81 0.28 -0.43
CA PRO A 126 -16.05 -0.30 -0.97
C PRO A 126 -15.88 -1.75 -1.46
N MET A 127 -14.74 -2.06 -2.07
CA MET A 127 -14.44 -3.42 -2.53
C MET A 127 -14.27 -4.39 -1.35
N ARG A 128 -13.59 -3.96 -0.29
CA ARG A 128 -13.33 -4.80 0.89
C ARG A 128 -14.58 -5.08 1.72
N GLU A 129 -15.47 -4.10 1.83
CA GLU A 129 -16.66 -4.20 2.67
C GLU A 129 -17.87 -4.78 1.94
N ARG A 130 -18.05 -4.41 0.66
CA ARG A 130 -19.28 -4.68 -0.10
C ARG A 130 -19.05 -5.39 -1.44
N LYS A 131 -17.78 -5.64 -1.82
CA LYS A 131 -17.39 -6.17 -3.14
C LYS A 131 -17.86 -5.30 -4.33
N GLU A 132 -17.97 -3.99 -4.12
CA GLU A 132 -18.34 -3.03 -5.16
C GLU A 132 -17.09 -2.44 -5.82
N CYS A 133 -16.81 -2.82 -7.07
CA CYS A 133 -15.68 -2.30 -7.85
C CYS A 133 -16.15 -1.38 -8.97
N HIS A 134 -16.06 -0.05 -8.78
CA HIS A 134 -16.38 0.91 -9.85
C HIS A 134 -15.45 0.78 -11.06
N CYS A 135 -14.19 0.40 -10.81
CA CYS A 135 -13.17 0.15 -11.81
C CYS A 135 -13.52 -1.09 -12.71
N MET A 136 -14.61 -1.85 -12.46
CA MET A 136 -15.03 -3.08 -13.17
C MET A 136 -13.97 -4.18 -13.26
N LEU A 137 -12.96 -4.13 -12.38
CA LEU A 137 -11.91 -5.14 -12.30
C LEU A 137 -12.35 -6.38 -11.53
N PHE A 138 -13.19 -6.21 -10.51
CA PHE A 138 -13.68 -7.31 -9.69
C PHE A 138 -15.21 -7.28 -9.70
N LEU A 139 -15.80 -8.15 -10.49
CA LEU A 139 -17.25 -8.25 -10.65
C LEU A 139 -17.75 -9.52 -9.95
N THR A 140 -18.91 -9.44 -9.30
CA THR A 140 -19.56 -10.63 -8.75
C THR A 140 -20.18 -11.45 -9.91
N PRO A 141 -20.32 -12.78 -9.78
CA PRO A 141 -20.84 -13.61 -10.87
C PRO A 141 -22.27 -13.28 -11.29
N GLU A 142 -23.02 -12.53 -10.48
CA GLU A 142 -24.37 -12.07 -10.81
C GLU A 142 -24.38 -10.79 -11.66
N ASN A 143 -23.23 -10.18 -11.92
CA ASN A 143 -23.13 -8.97 -12.73
C ASN A 143 -23.18 -9.32 -14.23
N ASP A 144 -23.99 -8.59 -15.01
CA ASP A 144 -24.15 -8.82 -16.46
C ASP A 144 -22.84 -8.71 -17.27
N PHE A 145 -21.84 -8.01 -16.75
CA PHE A 145 -20.53 -7.84 -17.38
C PHE A 145 -19.45 -8.76 -16.81
N ALA A 146 -19.77 -9.61 -15.83
CA ALA A 146 -18.83 -10.59 -15.31
C ALA A 146 -18.62 -11.70 -16.36
N GLY A 147 -17.36 -11.93 -16.71
CA GLY A 147 -16.97 -13.14 -17.45
C GLY A 147 -16.72 -14.31 -16.50
N ASP A 148 -16.22 -15.41 -17.07
CA ASP A 148 -15.89 -16.61 -16.30
C ASP A 148 -14.39 -16.68 -15.94
N GLU A 149 -13.60 -15.70 -16.39
CA GLU A 149 -12.15 -15.70 -16.27
C GLU A 149 -11.67 -14.93 -15.04
N GLN A 150 -10.70 -15.54 -14.33
CA GLN A 150 -9.98 -14.94 -13.20
C GLN A 150 -8.47 -14.90 -13.44
N LYS A 151 -8.06 -15.02 -14.71
CA LYS A 151 -6.66 -15.05 -15.14
C LYS A 151 -6.47 -14.10 -16.31
N ILE A 152 -5.32 -13.45 -16.34
CA ILE A 152 -4.90 -12.60 -17.44
C ILE A 152 -3.37 -12.67 -17.54
N THR A 153 -2.89 -12.95 -18.74
CA THR A 153 -1.46 -13.03 -19.03
C THR A 153 -0.86 -11.65 -19.27
N ILE A 154 0.45 -11.52 -19.09
CA ILE A 154 1.14 -10.25 -19.33
C ILE A 154 1.10 -9.87 -20.82
N ASP A 155 1.13 -10.86 -21.71
CA ASP A 155 1.06 -10.67 -23.15
C ASP A 155 -0.32 -10.12 -23.56
N GLU A 156 -1.41 -10.65 -23.00
CA GLU A 156 -2.75 -10.11 -23.21
C GLU A 156 -2.86 -8.65 -22.76
N ILE A 157 -2.29 -8.30 -21.59
CA ILE A 157 -2.29 -6.91 -21.11
C ILE A 157 -1.50 -6.02 -22.08
N ALA A 158 -0.32 -6.45 -22.50
CA ALA A 158 0.51 -5.70 -23.42
C ALA A 158 -0.17 -5.53 -24.79
N GLU A 159 -0.81 -6.55 -25.32
CA GLU A 159 -1.52 -6.48 -26.60
C GLU A 159 -2.73 -5.54 -26.55
N LEU A 160 -3.54 -5.63 -25.50
CA LEU A 160 -4.74 -4.82 -25.33
C LEU A 160 -4.44 -3.35 -25.01
N THR A 161 -3.27 -3.06 -24.45
CA THR A 161 -2.85 -1.69 -24.11
C THR A 161 -1.97 -1.01 -25.16
N LYS A 162 -1.49 -1.72 -26.20
CA LYS A 162 -0.73 -1.12 -27.32
C LYS A 162 -1.47 0.00 -28.06
N GLY A 163 -2.79 0.06 -27.95
CA GLY A 163 -3.64 1.08 -28.57
C GLY A 163 -4.02 2.27 -27.68
N PHE A 164 -3.60 2.29 -26.40
CA PHE A 164 -3.97 3.28 -25.38
C PHE A 164 -2.75 3.85 -24.66
#